data_AF-A0A4Q4WLJ0-F1
#
_entry.id   AF-A0A4Q4WLJ0-F1
#
_cell.length_a   1.000
_cell.length_b   1.000
_cell.length_c   1.000
_cell.angle_alpha   90.00
_cell.angle_beta   90.00
_cell.angle_gamma   90.00
#
_symmetry.space_group_name_H-M   'P 1'
#
loop_
_entity.id
_entity.type
_entity.pdbx_description
1 polymer ?
#
loop_
_entity_poly.entity_id
_entity_poly.type
_entity_poly.pdbx_seq_one_letter_code
_entity_poly.pdbx_strand_id
1 'polypeptide(L)'
;MSLLPGDACWPSSAAWGSFNRTVGDKLITTVPIASPCHDTFPDVSFDAELCAKIQANWARPELHDRTAHSPMAAFFANLSCDPFTTRRAQCVMGAYVPYAVNASGASDYRETIASAKKHNRRLVIRNAGHDYMGKPTGGGALALWTHRIGDRSILDYKSTTHTGKAMKIGAGVQASEAQETANAQGFVVVEGDCPTVGIAGGYAQGGGISPLGSKFGLAADQVLEWEVVTGRGELLTATPRQNSDLYWALAGGGGGTYGVVLSITVKLHLNMPTAGATLSFTEPSDAYWDIVQAFLLNMPAVLDAGATIYWQVLPGNMFLMPQSYLPDGSAQDLERLLRSPHCRPSTRVEFPTLSLPATSQLSKTPTVV
;
A
#
# COMPACT_ATOMS: atom_id res chain seq x y z
N MET A 1 29.83 -1.91 -7.32
CA MET A 1 28.94 -3.02 -7.72
C MET A 1 28.64 -3.82 -6.46
N SER A 2 27.37 -4.09 -6.16
CA SER A 2 26.98 -4.86 -4.96
C SER A 2 27.28 -6.35 -5.17
N LEU A 3 27.54 -7.07 -4.08
CA LEU A 3 27.78 -8.51 -4.11
C LEU A 3 26.49 -9.30 -4.40
N LEU A 4 26.61 -10.38 -5.17
CA LEU A 4 25.54 -11.34 -5.48
C LEU A 4 25.87 -12.74 -4.92
N PRO A 5 24.85 -13.57 -4.64
CA PRO A 5 25.05 -14.98 -4.31
C PRO A 5 25.89 -15.69 -5.37
N GLY A 6 26.97 -16.35 -4.94
CA GLY A 6 27.94 -17.03 -5.83
C GLY A 6 29.23 -16.24 -6.08
N ASP A 7 29.27 -14.94 -5.77
CA ASP A 7 30.52 -14.18 -5.80
C ASP A 7 31.51 -14.70 -4.75
N ALA A 8 32.82 -14.67 -5.05
CA ALA A 8 33.86 -15.12 -4.11
C ALA A 8 33.84 -14.36 -2.76
N CYS A 9 33.36 -13.12 -2.77
CA CYS A 9 33.21 -12.27 -1.58
C CYS A 9 31.83 -12.39 -0.91
N TRP A 10 30.92 -13.24 -1.43
CA TRP A 10 29.61 -13.46 -0.80
C TRP A 10 29.79 -14.01 0.63
N PRO A 11 29.04 -13.50 1.63
CA PRO A 11 29.23 -13.94 3.01
C PRO A 11 28.99 -15.45 3.17
N SER A 12 29.88 -16.10 3.91
CA SER A 12 29.74 -17.51 4.27
C SER A 12 28.54 -17.73 5.20
N SER A 13 28.09 -18.98 5.32
CA SER A 13 27.01 -19.35 6.25
C SER A 13 27.33 -18.96 7.70
N ALA A 14 28.61 -19.02 8.10
CA ALA A 14 29.05 -18.56 9.42
C ALA A 14 28.90 -17.04 9.60
N ALA A 15 29.18 -16.25 8.55
CA ALA A 15 28.99 -14.80 8.57
C ALA A 15 27.50 -14.43 8.67
N TRP A 16 26.62 -15.12 7.92
CA TRP A 16 25.18 -14.95 8.06
C TRP A 16 24.67 -15.37 9.45
N GLY A 17 25.16 -16.48 10.00
CA GLY A 17 24.82 -16.91 11.36
C GLY A 17 25.28 -15.93 12.45
N SER A 18 26.45 -15.28 12.26
CA SER A 18 26.88 -14.21 13.16
C SER A 18 25.99 -12.98 13.08
N PHE A 19 25.61 -12.58 11.86
CA PHE A 19 24.69 -11.46 11.67
C PHE A 19 23.31 -11.76 12.25
N ASN A 20 22.82 -12.99 12.10
CA ASN A 20 21.54 -13.41 12.70
C ASN A 20 21.52 -13.19 14.21
N ARG A 21 22.60 -13.57 14.91
CA ARG A 21 22.73 -13.29 16.36
C ARG A 21 22.75 -11.80 16.67
N THR A 22 23.41 -10.98 15.84
CA THR A 22 23.43 -9.51 16.00
C THR A 22 22.02 -8.90 15.92
N VAL A 23 21.16 -9.43 15.05
CA VAL A 23 19.75 -8.98 14.93
C VAL A 23 18.79 -9.77 15.82
N GLY A 24 19.28 -10.55 16.79
CA GLY A 24 18.45 -11.29 17.74
C GLY A 24 17.64 -12.41 17.11
N ASP A 25 18.25 -13.19 16.22
CA ASP A 25 17.66 -14.32 15.52
C ASP A 25 16.47 -13.97 14.61
N LYS A 26 16.46 -12.74 14.08
CA LYS A 26 15.42 -12.18 13.19
C LYS A 26 15.76 -12.28 11.69
N LEU A 27 16.86 -12.93 11.31
CA LEU A 27 17.22 -13.14 9.91
C LEU A 27 16.36 -14.26 9.32
N ILE A 28 15.64 -13.95 8.25
CA ILE A 28 14.86 -14.87 7.43
C ILE A 28 15.69 -15.22 6.20
N THR A 29 15.87 -16.52 5.96
CA THR A 29 16.29 -17.05 4.67
C THR A 29 15.05 -17.24 3.81
N THR A 30 15.04 -16.65 2.63
CA THR A 30 13.87 -16.69 1.75
C THR A 30 13.68 -18.08 1.14
N VAL A 31 12.43 -18.55 1.22
CA VAL A 31 11.91 -19.65 0.43
C VAL A 31 10.75 -19.09 -0.41
N PRO A 32 10.85 -19.03 -1.76
CA PRO A 32 9.78 -18.53 -2.61
C PRO A 32 8.45 -19.19 -2.28
N ILE A 33 7.37 -18.41 -2.18
CA ILE A 33 6.05 -18.94 -1.76
C ILE A 33 5.55 -20.04 -2.68
N ALA A 34 5.90 -19.98 -3.97
CA ALA A 34 5.54 -20.97 -4.98
C ALA A 34 6.50 -22.17 -5.06
N SER A 35 7.54 -22.24 -4.22
CA SER A 35 8.49 -23.38 -4.25
C SER A 35 7.82 -24.76 -4.09
N PRO A 36 6.73 -24.94 -3.31
CA PRO A 36 6.01 -26.22 -3.24
C PRO A 36 5.32 -26.62 -4.56
N CYS A 37 5.22 -25.72 -5.55
CA CYS A 37 4.71 -26.04 -6.89
C CYS A 37 5.75 -26.69 -7.81
N HIS A 38 7.02 -26.79 -7.40
CA HIS A 38 8.12 -27.23 -8.26
C HIS A 38 8.97 -28.32 -7.61
N ASP A 39 9.58 -29.18 -8.44
CA ASP A 39 10.57 -30.19 -7.99
C ASP A 39 12.00 -29.62 -7.89
N THR A 40 12.21 -28.37 -8.32
CA THR A 40 13.55 -27.84 -8.62
C THR A 40 14.13 -26.94 -7.54
N PHE A 41 13.35 -26.53 -6.53
CA PHE A 41 13.86 -25.71 -5.43
C PHE A 41 14.48 -26.61 -4.34
N PRO A 42 15.70 -26.34 -3.87
CA PRO A 42 16.36 -27.15 -2.85
C PRO A 42 15.55 -27.25 -1.55
N ASP A 43 15.58 -28.43 -0.93
CA ASP A 43 15.01 -28.71 0.41
C ASP A 43 13.50 -28.45 0.54
N VAL A 44 12.78 -28.30 -0.58
CA VAL A 44 11.32 -28.18 -0.64
C VAL A 44 10.78 -29.28 -1.54
N SER A 45 9.89 -30.12 -1.01
CA SER A 45 9.21 -31.14 -1.79
C SER A 45 7.97 -30.57 -2.47
N PHE A 46 7.66 -31.07 -3.66
CA PHE A 46 6.40 -30.75 -4.33
C PHE A 46 5.20 -31.15 -3.46
N ASP A 47 4.26 -30.22 -3.29
CA ASP A 47 3.02 -30.40 -2.55
C ASP A 47 1.86 -29.88 -3.41
N ALA A 48 1.07 -30.82 -3.95
CA ALA A 48 -0.04 -30.49 -4.83
C ALA A 48 -1.16 -29.70 -4.14
N GLU A 49 -1.43 -29.99 -2.86
CA GLU A 49 -2.51 -29.33 -2.12
C GLU A 49 -2.11 -27.90 -1.77
N LEU A 50 -0.88 -27.72 -1.28
CA LEU A 50 -0.35 -26.39 -0.98
C LEU A 50 -0.20 -25.55 -2.26
N CYS A 51 0.29 -26.15 -3.35
CA CYS A 51 0.38 -25.46 -4.63
C CYS A 51 -1.00 -24.99 -5.12
N ALA A 52 -2.04 -25.82 -5.05
CA ALA A 52 -3.40 -25.43 -5.41
C ALA A 52 -3.93 -24.27 -4.55
N LYS A 53 -3.63 -24.27 -3.24
CA LYS A 53 -3.98 -23.15 -2.34
C LYS A 53 -3.26 -21.86 -2.71
N ILE A 54 -1.97 -21.94 -3.06
CA ILE A 54 -1.17 -20.81 -3.54
C ILE A 54 -1.76 -20.26 -4.83
N GLN A 55 -2.04 -21.11 -5.83
CA GLN A 55 -2.62 -20.70 -7.11
C GLN A 55 -3.97 -20.01 -6.93
N ALA A 56 -4.85 -20.57 -6.09
CA ALA A 56 -6.18 -20.00 -5.81
C ALA A 56 -6.12 -18.62 -5.14
N ASN A 57 -5.04 -18.32 -4.42
CA ASN A 57 -4.87 -17.06 -3.69
C ASN A 57 -3.79 -16.15 -4.28
N TRP A 58 -3.22 -16.47 -5.45
CA TRP A 58 -2.10 -15.72 -6.02
C TRP A 58 -2.44 -14.26 -6.36
N ALA A 59 -3.70 -13.96 -6.62
CA ALA A 59 -4.14 -12.58 -6.85
C ALA A 59 -4.49 -11.82 -5.56
N ARG A 60 -4.42 -12.49 -4.39
CA ARG A 60 -4.81 -11.93 -3.09
C ARG A 60 -3.60 -11.31 -2.40
N PRO A 61 -3.61 -10.02 -2.05
CA PRO A 61 -2.52 -9.38 -1.33
C PRO A 61 -2.12 -10.10 -0.03
N GLU A 62 -3.08 -10.70 0.66
CA GLU A 62 -2.90 -11.38 1.97
C GLU A 62 -1.99 -12.61 1.88
N LEU A 63 -1.83 -13.19 0.70
CA LEU A 63 -0.86 -14.27 0.46
C LEU A 63 0.58 -13.73 0.47
N HIS A 64 0.77 -12.48 0.02
CA HIS A 64 2.07 -11.91 -0.27
C HIS A 64 2.61 -11.00 0.85
N ASP A 65 1.74 -10.22 1.49
CA ASP A 65 2.12 -9.23 2.52
C ASP A 65 2.70 -9.88 3.79
N ARG A 66 2.29 -11.10 4.09
CA ARG A 66 2.80 -11.93 5.19
C ARG A 66 4.22 -12.45 4.98
N THR A 67 4.86 -12.11 3.86
CA THR A 67 6.19 -12.59 3.49
C THR A 67 7.17 -11.45 3.26
N ALA A 68 8.46 -11.73 3.50
CA ALA A 68 9.53 -10.76 3.36
C ALA A 68 10.10 -10.65 1.93
N HIS A 69 9.55 -11.40 0.97
CA HIS A 69 10.13 -11.53 -0.37
C HIS A 69 9.13 -11.43 -1.52
N SER A 70 7.88 -11.86 -1.35
CA SER A 70 6.96 -11.99 -2.49
C SER A 70 6.54 -10.62 -3.05
N PRO A 71 6.82 -10.29 -4.32
CA PRO A 71 6.19 -9.14 -4.96
C PRO A 71 4.74 -9.48 -5.32
N MET A 72 3.81 -8.54 -5.11
CA MET A 72 2.44 -8.66 -5.62
C MET A 72 2.39 -8.37 -7.12
N ALA A 73 3.28 -7.50 -7.61
CA ALA A 73 3.50 -7.29 -9.03
C ALA A 73 4.32 -8.45 -9.61
N ALA A 74 3.63 -9.53 -10.02
CA ALA A 74 4.25 -10.78 -10.49
C ALA A 74 5.26 -10.58 -11.64
N PHE A 75 5.10 -9.52 -12.45
CA PHE A 75 6.08 -9.13 -13.47
C PHE A 75 7.51 -9.03 -12.90
N PHE A 76 7.66 -8.49 -11.68
CA PHE A 76 8.96 -8.34 -11.02
C PHE A 76 9.49 -9.63 -10.39
N ALA A 77 8.68 -10.67 -10.25
CA ALA A 77 9.18 -12.01 -9.95
C ALA A 77 9.80 -12.67 -11.19
N ASN A 78 9.51 -12.17 -12.40
CA ASN A 78 10.09 -12.61 -13.67
C ASN A 78 10.09 -14.14 -13.86
N LEU A 79 8.96 -14.78 -13.53
CA LEU A 79 8.79 -16.24 -13.61
C LEU A 79 9.88 -17.04 -12.85
N SER A 80 10.56 -16.43 -11.86
CA SER A 80 11.68 -17.06 -11.16
C SER A 80 11.21 -18.27 -10.35
N CYS A 81 10.01 -18.21 -9.80
CA CYS A 81 9.32 -19.32 -9.16
C CYS A 81 7.83 -18.98 -9.19
N ASP A 82 7.17 -19.39 -10.28
CA ASP A 82 5.79 -19.01 -10.61
C ASP A 82 4.89 -20.25 -10.56
N PRO A 83 3.82 -20.23 -9.74
CA PRO A 83 3.03 -21.41 -9.46
C PRO A 83 2.19 -21.88 -10.66
N PHE A 84 2.07 -21.09 -11.72
CA PHE A 84 1.33 -21.44 -12.94
C PHE A 84 2.23 -22.02 -14.03
N THR A 85 3.53 -22.08 -13.80
CA THR A 85 4.45 -22.82 -14.67
C THR A 85 4.44 -24.30 -14.33
N THR A 86 5.01 -25.13 -15.22
CA THR A 86 4.99 -26.59 -15.02
C THR A 86 5.74 -27.00 -13.75
N ARG A 87 5.38 -28.13 -13.15
CA ARG A 87 6.08 -28.71 -11.97
C ARG A 87 7.60 -28.86 -12.16
N ARG A 88 8.06 -29.10 -13.40
CA ARG A 88 9.48 -29.25 -13.74
C ARG A 88 10.15 -27.94 -14.16
N ALA A 89 9.40 -26.82 -14.20
CA ALA A 89 9.98 -25.51 -14.46
C ALA A 89 10.96 -25.13 -13.34
N GLN A 90 11.85 -24.20 -13.66
CA GLN A 90 12.78 -23.67 -12.67
C GLN A 90 12.02 -22.92 -11.57
N CYS A 91 12.38 -23.21 -10.33
CA CYS A 91 12.12 -22.35 -9.18
C CYS A 91 13.46 -21.93 -8.61
N VAL A 92 13.79 -20.65 -8.74
CA VAL A 92 15.05 -20.04 -8.35
C VAL A 92 14.79 -18.73 -7.60
N MET A 93 15.80 -18.26 -6.88
CA MET A 93 15.73 -16.98 -6.17
C MET A 93 15.51 -15.79 -7.10
N GLY A 94 16.15 -15.76 -8.27
CA GLY A 94 15.96 -14.72 -9.29
C GLY A 94 15.89 -13.29 -8.72
N ALA A 95 14.74 -12.64 -8.86
CA ALA A 95 14.50 -11.27 -8.39
C ALA A 95 14.08 -11.16 -6.91
N TYR A 96 13.76 -12.28 -6.24
CA TYR A 96 13.44 -12.29 -4.81
C TYR A 96 14.66 -11.93 -3.98
N VAL A 97 14.43 -11.28 -2.82
CA VAL A 97 15.49 -11.03 -1.85
C VAL A 97 15.89 -12.35 -1.17
N PRO A 98 17.17 -12.74 -1.12
CA PRO A 98 17.59 -14.00 -0.47
C PRO A 98 17.51 -13.99 1.04
N TYR A 99 17.72 -12.83 1.66
CA TYR A 99 17.67 -12.67 3.10
C TYR A 99 16.87 -11.43 3.46
N ALA A 100 16.14 -11.50 4.58
CA ALA A 100 15.43 -10.39 5.16
C ALA A 100 15.64 -10.33 6.67
N VAL A 101 15.72 -9.14 7.25
CA VAL A 101 15.62 -8.96 8.70
C VAL A 101 14.20 -8.58 9.04
N ASN A 102 13.54 -9.39 9.87
CA ASN A 102 12.21 -9.12 10.41
C ASN A 102 12.32 -8.08 11.53
N ALA A 103 12.28 -6.80 11.18
CA ALA A 103 12.57 -5.73 12.12
C ALA A 103 11.41 -5.46 13.07
N SER A 104 11.75 -5.18 14.33
CA SER A 104 10.82 -4.80 15.39
C SER A 104 11.16 -3.43 16.02
N GLY A 105 12.16 -2.72 15.50
CA GLY A 105 12.55 -1.41 16.02
C GLY A 105 13.83 -0.83 15.42
N ALA A 106 14.22 0.34 15.94
CA ALA A 106 15.36 1.10 15.43
C ALA A 106 16.72 0.38 15.50
N SER A 107 16.91 -0.52 16.48
CA SER A 107 18.14 -1.31 16.60
C SER A 107 18.33 -2.22 15.38
N ASP A 108 17.28 -2.94 14.98
CA ASP A 108 17.34 -3.85 13.83
C ASP A 108 17.61 -3.07 12.53
N TYR A 109 17.05 -1.87 12.41
CA TYR A 109 17.30 -0.97 11.28
C TYR A 109 18.78 -0.60 11.21
N ARG A 110 19.35 -0.14 12.34
CA ARG A 110 20.76 0.26 12.45
C ARG A 110 21.70 -0.88 12.12
N GLU A 111 21.48 -2.05 12.73
CA GLU A 111 22.32 -3.23 12.50
C GLU A 111 22.24 -3.72 11.05
N THR A 112 21.03 -3.71 10.46
CA THR A 112 20.83 -4.12 9.07
C THR A 112 21.52 -3.17 8.10
N ILE A 113 21.37 -1.85 8.29
CA ILE A 113 22.03 -0.82 7.46
C ILE A 113 23.55 -0.92 7.60
N ALA A 114 24.06 -1.03 8.83
CA ALA A 114 25.49 -1.15 9.09
C ALA A 114 26.08 -2.41 8.45
N SER A 115 25.39 -3.54 8.57
CA SER A 115 25.78 -4.82 7.99
C SER A 115 25.75 -4.77 6.45
N ALA A 116 24.70 -4.21 5.85
CA ALA A 116 24.62 -4.02 4.40
C ALA A 116 25.80 -3.17 3.88
N LYS A 117 26.12 -2.06 4.56
CA LYS A 117 27.26 -1.20 4.23
C LYS A 117 28.60 -1.92 4.39
N LYS A 118 28.83 -2.57 5.53
CA LYS A 118 30.09 -3.30 5.84
C LYS A 118 30.41 -4.37 4.81
N HIS A 119 29.38 -5.03 4.29
CA HIS A 119 29.54 -6.14 3.35
C HIS A 119 29.20 -5.78 1.91
N ASN A 120 29.06 -4.48 1.58
CA ASN A 120 28.73 -4.01 0.23
C ASN A 120 27.54 -4.76 -0.41
N ARG A 121 26.50 -5.00 0.39
CA ARG A 121 25.26 -5.64 -0.05
C ARG A 121 24.21 -4.59 -0.40
N ARG A 122 23.44 -4.85 -1.45
CA ARG A 122 22.27 -4.03 -1.77
C ARG A 122 21.27 -4.14 -0.62
N LEU A 123 20.89 -3.01 -0.04
CA LEU A 123 19.80 -2.93 0.92
C LEU A 123 18.49 -2.68 0.16
N VAL A 124 17.44 -3.41 0.53
CA VAL A 124 16.07 -3.20 0.04
C VAL A 124 15.18 -2.95 1.24
N ILE A 125 14.29 -1.96 1.16
CA ILE A 125 13.30 -1.71 2.21
C ILE A 125 11.98 -2.33 1.75
N ARG A 126 11.40 -3.17 2.60
CA ARG A 126 10.13 -3.84 2.30
C ARG A 126 9.15 -3.62 3.44
N ASN A 127 7.94 -3.23 3.08
CA ASN A 127 6.77 -3.24 3.96
C ASN A 127 5.83 -4.40 3.57
N ALA A 128 4.65 -4.11 3.02
CA ALA A 128 3.66 -5.09 2.59
C ALA A 128 3.91 -5.69 1.17
N GLY A 129 4.78 -5.10 0.35
CA GLY A 129 5.10 -5.65 -0.99
C GLY A 129 4.17 -5.25 -2.14
N HIS A 130 3.32 -4.24 -1.93
CA HIS A 130 2.35 -3.65 -2.89
C HIS A 130 2.96 -2.87 -4.07
N ASP A 131 4.27 -2.65 -4.09
CA ASP A 131 4.87 -1.74 -5.06
C ASP A 131 4.82 -2.30 -6.49
N TYR A 132 4.12 -1.57 -7.37
CA TYR A 132 3.96 -1.92 -8.78
C TYR A 132 5.21 -1.73 -9.64
N MET A 133 6.30 -1.23 -9.07
CA MET A 133 7.56 -0.93 -9.79
C MET A 133 8.74 -1.78 -9.29
N GLY A 134 8.47 -2.80 -8.44
CA GLY A 134 9.50 -3.70 -7.92
C GLY A 134 10.52 -3.05 -6.98
N LYS A 135 10.26 -1.84 -6.46
CA LYS A 135 11.16 -1.15 -5.53
C LYS A 135 11.52 -1.96 -4.27
N PRO A 136 10.62 -2.78 -3.68
CA PRO A 136 10.92 -3.60 -2.51
C PRO A 136 11.43 -5.01 -2.86
N THR A 137 11.92 -5.23 -4.09
CA THR A 137 12.59 -6.47 -4.51
C THR A 137 14.03 -6.23 -4.95
N GLY A 138 14.81 -7.30 -5.10
CA GLY A 138 16.19 -7.23 -5.54
C GLY A 138 16.93 -8.54 -5.35
N GLY A 139 17.26 -9.20 -6.46
CA GLY A 139 18.14 -10.37 -6.45
C GLY A 139 19.47 -10.06 -5.76
N GLY A 140 19.88 -10.93 -4.84
CA GLY A 140 21.10 -10.77 -4.05
C GLY A 140 21.06 -9.69 -2.96
N ALA A 141 19.92 -9.02 -2.75
CA ALA A 141 19.79 -7.99 -1.71
C ALA A 141 19.62 -8.58 -0.30
N LEU A 142 19.86 -7.72 0.70
CA LEU A 142 19.37 -7.91 2.07
C LEU A 142 18.15 -7.00 2.26
N ALA A 143 16.99 -7.58 2.55
CA ALA A 143 15.81 -6.80 2.87
C ALA A 143 15.78 -6.39 4.35
N LEU A 144 15.37 -5.16 4.61
CA LEU A 144 14.87 -4.72 5.90
C LEU A 144 13.34 -4.74 5.84
N TRP A 145 12.73 -5.70 6.53
CA TRP A 145 11.30 -5.93 6.49
C TRP A 145 10.61 -5.27 7.68
N THR A 146 9.81 -4.23 7.40
CA THR A 146 9.22 -3.34 8.42
C THR A 146 7.82 -3.74 8.85
N HIS A 147 7.24 -4.77 8.22
CA HIS A 147 5.82 -5.13 8.32
C HIS A 147 5.36 -5.50 9.73
N ARG A 148 6.27 -5.88 10.64
CA ARG A 148 5.93 -6.26 12.02
C ARG A 148 5.92 -5.09 13.02
N ILE A 149 6.24 -3.88 12.57
CA ILE A 149 6.19 -2.68 13.42
C ILE A 149 4.75 -2.16 13.45
N GLY A 150 3.94 -2.75 14.33
CA GLY A 150 2.50 -2.59 14.39
C GLY A 150 1.98 -1.63 15.47
N ASP A 151 2.84 -0.82 16.09
CA ASP A 151 2.40 0.12 17.12
C ASP A 151 1.41 1.15 16.57
N ARG A 152 0.27 1.33 17.25
CA ARG A 152 -0.73 2.38 16.97
C ARG A 152 -1.12 3.07 18.25
N SER A 153 -1.06 4.40 18.29
CA SER A 153 -1.54 5.17 19.44
C SER A 153 -2.16 6.49 19.01
N ILE A 154 -3.36 6.77 19.52
CA ILE A 154 -4.03 8.06 19.33
C ILE A 154 -3.59 9.02 20.43
N LEU A 155 -3.27 10.25 20.06
CA LEU A 155 -2.79 11.30 20.97
C LEU A 155 -3.42 12.66 20.67
N ASP A 156 -3.42 13.53 21.67
CA ASP A 156 -3.60 14.96 21.46
C ASP A 156 -2.30 15.55 20.93
N TYR A 157 -2.38 16.21 19.78
CA TYR A 157 -1.23 16.79 19.11
C TYR A 157 -1.34 18.31 19.04
N LYS A 158 -0.22 18.98 19.30
CA LYS A 158 -0.12 20.43 19.21
C LYS A 158 1.23 20.84 18.66
N SER A 159 1.23 21.54 17.54
CA SER A 159 2.37 22.21 16.94
C SER A 159 1.97 23.61 16.46
N THR A 160 2.89 24.33 15.82
CA THR A 160 2.58 25.62 15.18
C THR A 160 1.67 25.48 13.95
N THR A 161 1.54 24.29 13.37
CA THR A 161 0.80 24.05 12.11
C THR A 161 -0.45 23.19 12.29
N HIS A 162 -0.62 22.52 13.43
CA HIS A 162 -1.76 21.67 13.70
C HIS A 162 -2.07 21.59 15.19
N THR A 163 -3.35 21.59 15.54
CA THR A 163 -3.85 21.26 16.89
C THR A 163 -5.08 20.39 16.73
N GLY A 164 -5.08 19.21 17.34
CA GLY A 164 -6.16 18.24 17.16
C GLY A 164 -5.74 16.83 17.58
N LYS A 165 -6.56 15.84 17.23
CA LYS A 165 -6.20 14.43 17.42
C LYS A 165 -5.29 13.98 16.29
N ALA A 166 -4.32 13.15 16.66
CA ALA A 166 -3.40 12.51 15.74
C ALA A 166 -3.22 11.04 16.10
N MET A 167 -2.70 10.26 15.18
CA MET A 167 -2.30 8.88 15.40
C MET A 167 -0.82 8.72 15.08
N LYS A 168 -0.05 8.18 16.02
CA LYS A 168 1.27 7.63 15.74
C LYS A 168 1.12 6.19 15.26
N ILE A 169 1.70 5.90 14.10
CA ILE A 169 1.51 4.68 13.32
C ILE A 169 2.88 4.10 12.98
N GLY A 170 3.12 2.86 13.41
CA GLY A 170 4.32 2.09 13.09
C GLY A 170 4.44 1.78 11.59
N ALA A 171 5.68 1.61 11.12
CA ALA A 171 5.98 1.41 9.70
C ALA A 171 5.28 0.19 9.06
N GLY A 172 4.90 -0.80 9.85
CA GLY A 172 4.26 -2.03 9.37
C GLY A 172 2.73 -1.99 9.32
N VAL A 173 2.12 -0.98 9.93
CA VAL A 173 0.66 -0.87 10.02
C VAL A 173 0.04 -0.70 8.63
N GLN A 174 -0.97 -1.52 8.35
CA GLN A 174 -1.76 -1.46 7.12
C GLN A 174 -2.89 -0.42 7.23
N ALA A 175 -3.55 -0.12 6.11
CA ALA A 175 -4.65 0.84 6.05
C ALA A 175 -5.79 0.42 7.00
N SER A 176 -6.42 -0.74 6.76
CA SER A 176 -7.56 -1.21 7.58
C SER A 176 -7.29 -1.20 9.07
N GLU A 177 -6.09 -1.60 9.44
CA GLU A 177 -5.56 -1.53 10.78
C GLU A 177 -5.61 -0.10 11.37
N ALA A 178 -5.03 0.89 10.68
CA ALA A 178 -5.09 2.28 11.13
C ALA A 178 -6.53 2.79 11.24
N GLN A 179 -7.37 2.51 10.24
CA GLN A 179 -8.77 2.94 10.22
C GLN A 179 -9.63 2.27 11.30
N GLU A 180 -9.43 0.99 11.60
CA GLU A 180 -10.08 0.31 12.73
C GLU A 180 -9.77 1.01 14.05
N THR A 181 -8.51 1.42 14.26
CA THR A 181 -8.10 2.17 15.46
C THR A 181 -8.78 3.52 15.56
N ALA A 182 -8.81 4.26 14.44
CA ALA A 182 -9.40 5.58 14.38
C ALA A 182 -10.92 5.49 14.63
N ASN A 183 -11.59 4.57 13.93
CA ASN A 183 -13.04 4.40 14.00
C ASN A 183 -13.51 4.00 15.39
N ALA A 184 -12.75 3.15 16.11
CA ALA A 184 -13.05 2.76 17.49
C ALA A 184 -13.11 3.96 18.46
N GLN A 185 -12.51 5.11 18.10
CA GLN A 185 -12.51 6.33 18.88
C GLN A 185 -13.32 7.46 18.23
N GLY A 186 -14.13 7.16 17.20
CA GLY A 186 -14.95 8.16 16.52
C GLY A 186 -14.19 9.06 15.54
N PHE A 187 -13.05 8.59 15.03
CA PHE A 187 -12.24 9.29 14.02
C PHE A 187 -12.14 8.50 12.72
N VAL A 188 -11.66 9.18 11.68
CA VAL A 188 -11.22 8.59 10.41
C VAL A 188 -9.79 9.03 10.12
N VAL A 189 -9.06 8.19 9.40
CA VAL A 189 -7.71 8.48 8.90
C VAL A 189 -7.75 8.54 7.37
N VAL A 190 -6.92 9.40 6.77
CA VAL A 190 -6.77 9.41 5.31
C VAL A 190 -5.88 8.24 4.91
N GLU A 191 -6.49 7.25 4.27
CA GLU A 191 -5.84 6.02 3.83
C GLU A 191 -6.21 5.63 2.40
N GLY A 192 -5.52 4.62 1.87
CA GLY A 192 -5.80 4.07 0.55
C GLY A 192 -6.97 3.09 0.58
N ASP A 193 -7.61 2.91 -0.57
CA ASP A 193 -8.77 2.01 -0.74
C ASP A 193 -8.42 0.51 -0.59
N CYS A 194 -7.15 0.13 -0.72
CA CYS A 194 -6.71 -1.25 -0.54
C CYS A 194 -6.33 -1.51 0.93
N PRO A 195 -7.06 -2.36 1.68
CA PRO A 195 -6.87 -2.55 3.13
C PRO A 195 -5.45 -2.95 3.55
N THR A 196 -4.76 -3.73 2.72
CA THR A 196 -3.45 -4.31 3.02
C THR A 196 -2.27 -3.40 2.69
N VAL A 197 -2.52 -2.20 2.18
CA VAL A 197 -1.46 -1.23 1.88
C VAL A 197 -0.86 -0.70 3.19
N GLY A 198 0.47 -0.76 3.31
CA GLY A 198 1.18 -0.21 4.46
C GLY A 198 1.15 1.32 4.46
N ILE A 199 0.37 1.93 5.35
CA ILE A 199 0.03 3.37 5.33
C ILE A 199 1.27 4.26 5.49
N ALA A 200 2.20 3.89 6.38
CA ALA A 200 3.45 4.61 6.65
C ALA A 200 4.56 4.34 5.61
N GLY A 201 4.33 3.38 4.71
CA GLY A 201 5.29 2.96 3.70
C GLY A 201 5.32 3.89 2.48
N GLY A 202 5.50 3.28 1.31
CA GLY A 202 5.52 3.99 0.04
C GLY A 202 4.23 4.76 -0.27
N TYR A 203 3.10 4.42 0.37
CA TYR A 203 1.82 5.10 0.23
C TYR A 203 1.90 6.57 0.66
N ALA A 204 2.07 6.86 1.96
CA ALA A 204 2.20 8.23 2.43
C ALA A 204 3.46 8.90 1.87
N GLN A 205 4.55 8.16 1.69
CA GLN A 205 5.80 8.72 1.18
C GLN A 205 5.72 9.15 -0.31
N GLY A 206 4.82 8.55 -1.09
CA GLY A 206 4.63 8.81 -2.51
C GLY A 206 3.44 9.71 -2.84
N GLY A 207 2.79 10.30 -1.84
CA GLY A 207 1.57 11.09 -1.99
C GLY A 207 0.39 10.40 -1.33
N GLY A 208 -0.10 9.32 -1.93
CA GLY A 208 -1.20 8.50 -1.39
C GLY A 208 -2.58 9.13 -1.60
N ILE A 209 -3.31 8.59 -2.58
CA ILE A 209 -4.69 8.99 -2.88
C ILE A 209 -5.63 8.26 -1.92
N SER A 210 -6.73 8.89 -1.54
CA SER A 210 -7.69 8.38 -0.56
C SER A 210 -9.13 8.60 -1.03
N PRO A 211 -10.08 7.74 -0.63
CA PRO A 211 -11.52 8.03 -0.71
C PRO A 211 -11.92 9.37 -0.07
N LEU A 212 -11.13 9.87 0.88
CA LEU A 212 -11.34 11.15 1.55
C LEU A 212 -10.48 12.28 0.97
N GLY A 213 -9.79 12.03 -0.15
CA GLY A 213 -8.76 12.89 -0.71
C GLY A 213 -9.25 14.28 -1.10
N SER A 214 -10.41 14.38 -1.75
CA SER A 214 -10.96 15.69 -2.14
C SER A 214 -11.30 16.59 -0.94
N LYS A 215 -11.54 15.99 0.24
CA LYS A 215 -11.88 16.72 1.46
C LYS A 215 -10.68 17.07 2.32
N PHE A 216 -9.76 16.13 2.49
CA PHE A 216 -8.65 16.27 3.44
C PHE A 216 -7.28 16.42 2.79
N GLY A 217 -7.15 16.19 1.49
CA GLY A 217 -5.88 16.14 0.77
C GLY A 217 -5.29 14.74 0.69
N LEU A 218 -4.05 14.64 0.21
CA LEU A 218 -3.34 13.38 0.09
C LEU A 218 -2.88 12.86 1.46
N ALA A 219 -2.48 11.59 1.53
CA ALA A 219 -1.90 11.01 2.74
C ALA A 219 -0.61 11.74 3.17
N ALA A 220 0.22 12.17 2.21
CA ALA A 220 1.41 12.99 2.45
C ALA A 220 1.07 14.32 3.15
N ASP A 221 -0.07 14.94 2.82
CA ASP A 221 -0.54 16.18 3.44
C ASP A 221 -1.02 15.98 4.89
N GLN A 222 -1.28 14.73 5.28
CA GLN A 222 -1.72 14.38 6.63
C GLN A 222 -0.58 14.17 7.61
N VAL A 223 0.65 13.94 7.14
CA VAL A 223 1.76 13.60 8.01
C VAL A 223 2.22 14.84 8.79
N LEU A 224 2.32 14.70 10.10
CA LEU A 224 2.80 15.72 11.03
C LEU A 224 4.26 15.50 11.39
N GLU A 225 4.68 14.24 11.52
CA GLU A 225 6.04 13.83 11.86
C GLU A 225 6.42 12.52 11.16
N TRP A 226 7.70 12.39 10.85
CA TRP A 226 8.33 11.14 10.44
C TRP A 226 9.41 10.76 11.45
N GLU A 227 9.39 9.53 11.97
CA GLU A 227 10.54 8.94 12.64
C GLU A 227 11.31 8.06 11.65
N VAL A 228 12.60 8.35 11.44
CA VAL A 228 13.37 7.82 10.32
C VAL A 228 14.75 7.39 10.80
N VAL A 229 15.20 6.21 10.39
CA VAL A 229 16.60 5.82 10.50
C VAL A 229 17.31 6.14 9.19
N THR A 230 18.32 7.02 9.25
CA THR A 230 19.08 7.43 8.07
C THR A 230 20.02 6.32 7.58
N GLY A 231 20.57 6.48 6.37
CA GLY A 231 21.64 5.59 5.87
C GLY A 231 22.92 5.59 6.73
N ARG A 232 23.05 6.52 7.69
CA ARG A 232 24.13 6.54 8.70
C ARG A 232 23.74 5.82 9.99
N GLY A 233 22.51 5.35 10.13
CA GLY A 233 21.99 4.73 11.35
C GLY A 233 21.46 5.72 12.39
N GLU A 234 21.35 7.00 12.08
CA GLU A 234 20.82 7.99 13.01
C GLU A 234 19.30 7.90 13.05
N LEU A 235 18.70 7.89 14.25
CA LEU A 235 17.25 8.01 14.40
C LEU A 235 16.91 9.50 14.48
N LEU A 236 16.16 10.00 13.50
CA LEU A 236 15.74 11.40 13.40
C LEU A 236 14.23 11.50 13.45
N THR A 237 13.74 12.60 14.02
CA THR A 237 12.36 13.07 13.84
C THR A 237 12.37 14.20 12.83
N ALA A 238 11.60 14.05 11.74
CA ALA A 238 11.44 15.08 10.72
C ALA A 238 10.03 15.67 10.79
N THR A 239 9.96 16.99 10.90
CA THR A 239 8.74 17.81 10.98
C THR A 239 8.90 19.04 10.10
N PRO A 240 7.86 19.86 9.87
CA PRO A 240 8.01 21.12 9.14
C PRO A 240 9.01 22.12 9.78
N ARG A 241 9.45 21.90 11.01
CA ARG A 241 10.36 22.80 11.76
C ARG A 241 11.67 22.13 12.22
N GLN A 242 11.82 20.82 12.07
CA GLN A 242 12.99 20.05 12.47
C GLN A 242 13.32 19.05 11.35
N ASN A 243 14.56 19.07 10.83
CA ASN A 243 14.92 18.28 9.63
C ASN A 243 13.90 18.48 8.49
N SER A 244 13.53 19.75 8.23
CA SER A 244 12.38 20.11 7.38
C SER A 244 12.57 19.76 5.90
N ASP A 245 13.82 19.70 5.45
CA ASP A 245 14.22 19.18 4.14
C ASP A 245 13.92 17.68 4.01
N LEU A 246 14.26 16.89 5.03
CA LEU A 246 13.92 15.46 5.09
C LEU A 246 12.41 15.25 5.20
N TYR A 247 11.70 16.06 6.01
CA TYR A 247 10.23 16.04 6.09
C TYR A 247 9.61 16.26 4.71
N TRP A 248 10.05 17.30 4.00
CA TRP A 248 9.54 17.64 2.68
C TRP A 248 9.80 16.53 1.66
N ALA A 249 11.01 15.95 1.67
CA ALA A 249 11.35 14.86 0.77
C ALA A 249 10.52 13.58 1.03
N LEU A 250 10.21 13.29 2.31
CA LEU A 250 9.36 12.16 2.68
C LEU A 250 7.88 12.41 2.41
N ALA A 251 7.41 13.67 2.41
CA ALA A 251 6.03 14.04 2.11
C ALA A 251 5.77 14.12 0.59
N GLY A 252 5.94 13.01 -0.12
CA GLY A 252 5.60 12.87 -1.55
C GLY A 252 6.77 12.57 -2.49
N GLY A 253 8.03 12.67 -2.03
CA GLY A 253 9.21 12.38 -2.85
C GLY A 253 9.49 10.90 -3.11
N GLY A 254 8.67 10.00 -2.55
CA GLY A 254 8.71 8.56 -2.77
C GLY A 254 9.53 7.80 -1.72
N GLY A 255 8.98 6.66 -1.27
CA GLY A 255 9.62 5.85 -0.24
C GLY A 255 10.82 5.04 -0.71
N GLY A 256 11.68 4.68 0.25
CA GLY A 256 12.84 3.79 0.06
C GLY A 256 14.16 4.48 -0.31
N THR A 257 14.24 5.82 -0.28
CA THR A 257 15.42 6.57 -0.75
C THR A 257 16.02 7.52 0.29
N TYR A 258 15.21 8.31 1.00
CA TYR A 258 15.71 9.36 1.91
C TYR A 258 16.04 8.86 3.33
N GLY A 259 15.61 7.64 3.66
CA GLY A 259 15.80 6.99 4.95
C GLY A 259 14.78 5.85 5.14
N VAL A 260 14.89 5.12 6.23
CA VAL A 260 13.95 4.05 6.57
C VAL A 260 12.98 4.54 7.63
N VAL A 261 11.71 4.71 7.25
CA VAL A 261 10.65 5.13 8.15
C VAL A 261 10.40 4.04 9.20
N LEU A 262 10.40 4.45 10.47
CA LEU A 262 10.06 3.62 11.63
C LEU A 262 8.61 3.86 12.06
N SER A 263 8.16 5.13 12.04
CA SER A 263 6.78 5.50 12.31
C SER A 263 6.43 6.84 11.66
N ILE A 264 5.13 7.12 11.56
CA ILE A 264 4.60 8.43 11.21
C ILE A 264 3.61 8.89 12.26
N THR A 265 3.46 10.20 12.43
CA THR A 265 2.33 10.79 13.14
C THR A 265 1.43 11.46 12.11
N VAL A 266 0.14 11.10 12.04
CA VAL A 266 -0.82 11.65 11.07
C VAL A 266 -2.00 12.33 11.75
N LYS A 267 -2.57 13.33 11.09
CA LYS A 267 -3.83 13.95 11.50
C LYS A 267 -4.95 12.91 11.56
N LEU A 268 -5.82 13.03 12.55
CA LEU A 268 -7.13 12.36 12.57
C LEU A 268 -8.24 13.37 12.36
N HIS A 269 -9.27 12.95 11.64
CA HIS A 269 -10.46 13.75 11.39
C HIS A 269 -11.65 13.10 12.10
N LEU A 270 -12.63 13.91 12.52
CA LEU A 270 -13.85 13.36 13.12
C LEU A 270 -14.56 12.47 12.11
N ASN A 271 -15.06 11.33 12.59
CA ASN A 271 -15.88 10.47 11.76
C ASN A 271 -17.17 11.20 11.37
N MET A 272 -17.62 10.96 10.14
CA MET A 272 -18.76 11.65 9.54
C MET A 272 -19.64 10.71 8.72
N PRO A 273 -20.95 10.99 8.60
CA PRO A 273 -21.78 10.37 7.58
C PRO A 273 -21.15 10.56 6.20
N THR A 274 -21.10 9.49 5.41
CA THR A 274 -20.52 9.52 4.06
C THR A 274 -21.50 8.88 3.10
N ALA A 275 -21.93 9.63 2.09
CA ALA A 275 -22.73 9.08 1.01
C ALA A 275 -21.84 8.34 0.02
N GLY A 276 -22.37 7.27 -0.57
CA GLY A 276 -21.71 6.56 -1.67
C GLY A 276 -22.68 6.19 -2.77
N ALA A 277 -22.17 6.12 -3.99
CA ALA A 277 -22.93 5.75 -5.17
C ALA A 277 -22.09 4.91 -6.13
N THR A 278 -22.77 4.06 -6.89
CA THR A 278 -22.21 3.32 -8.02
C THR A 278 -22.89 3.77 -9.29
N LEU A 279 -22.15 3.77 -10.40
CA LEU A 279 -22.68 4.12 -11.72
C LEU A 279 -22.03 3.21 -12.76
N SER A 280 -22.84 2.56 -13.57
CA SER A 280 -22.34 1.74 -14.67
C SER A 280 -23.26 1.86 -15.86
N PHE A 281 -22.68 1.93 -17.05
CA PHE A 281 -23.44 1.87 -18.30
C PHE A 281 -22.60 1.23 -19.40
N THR A 282 -23.29 0.70 -20.39
CA THR A 282 -22.71 0.23 -21.65
C THR A 282 -23.39 0.96 -22.78
N GLU A 283 -22.62 1.55 -23.68
CA GLU A 283 -23.14 2.21 -24.88
C GLU A 283 -22.33 1.73 -26.09
N PRO A 284 -22.85 0.81 -26.91
CA PRO A 284 -22.08 0.18 -27.97
C PRO A 284 -21.72 1.12 -29.14
N SER A 285 -22.37 2.28 -29.25
CA SER A 285 -22.07 3.28 -30.28
C SER A 285 -20.99 4.28 -29.86
N ASP A 286 -20.58 5.14 -30.80
CA ASP A 286 -19.62 6.22 -30.54
C ASP A 286 -20.14 7.27 -29.55
N ALA A 287 -21.46 7.32 -29.30
CA ALA A 287 -22.08 8.17 -28.28
C ALA A 287 -21.53 7.88 -26.86
N TYR A 288 -20.93 6.71 -26.63
CA TYR A 288 -20.22 6.39 -25.40
C TYR A 288 -19.22 7.48 -25.00
N TRP A 289 -18.43 7.97 -25.95
CA TRP A 289 -17.39 8.95 -25.67
C TRP A 289 -17.96 10.33 -25.38
N ASP A 290 -19.12 10.68 -25.96
CA ASP A 290 -19.84 11.91 -25.60
C ASP A 290 -20.34 11.85 -24.16
N ILE A 291 -20.84 10.69 -23.70
CA ILE A 291 -21.26 10.47 -22.31
C ILE A 291 -20.06 10.56 -21.36
N VAL A 292 -18.95 9.91 -21.69
CA VAL A 292 -17.71 9.97 -20.88
C VAL A 292 -17.16 11.41 -20.84
N GLN A 293 -17.19 12.15 -21.95
CA GLN A 293 -16.79 13.55 -21.98
C GLN A 293 -17.70 14.40 -21.08
N ALA A 294 -19.02 14.23 -21.16
CA ALA A 294 -19.96 14.95 -20.30
C ALA A 294 -19.74 14.64 -18.81
N PHE A 295 -19.43 13.39 -18.48
CA PHE A 295 -19.05 12.98 -17.13
C PHE A 295 -17.77 13.69 -16.68
N LEU A 296 -16.70 13.67 -17.48
CA LEU A 296 -15.41 14.32 -17.18
C LEU A 296 -15.54 15.84 -16.99
N LEU A 297 -16.32 16.51 -17.84
CA LEU A 297 -16.56 17.95 -17.75
C LEU A 297 -17.32 18.34 -16.46
N ASN A 298 -18.07 17.41 -15.88
CA ASN A 298 -18.79 17.62 -14.62
C ASN A 298 -17.92 17.36 -13.38
N MET A 299 -16.80 16.62 -13.51
CA MET A 299 -15.95 16.23 -12.39
C MET A 299 -15.45 17.38 -11.52
N PRO A 300 -15.03 18.55 -12.04
CA PRO A 300 -14.57 19.65 -11.18
C PRO A 300 -15.58 20.03 -10.09
N ALA A 301 -16.87 20.17 -10.43
CA ALA A 301 -17.91 20.51 -9.46
C ALA A 301 -18.13 19.40 -8.42
N VAL A 302 -17.95 18.14 -8.82
CA VAL A 302 -18.07 16.99 -7.92
C VAL A 302 -16.90 16.93 -6.94
N LEU A 303 -15.68 17.17 -7.43
CA LEU A 303 -14.47 17.20 -6.60
C LEU A 303 -14.45 18.43 -5.66
N ASP A 304 -14.88 19.60 -6.13
CA ASP A 304 -14.99 20.83 -5.33
C ASP A 304 -16.02 20.70 -4.19
N ALA A 305 -17.03 19.85 -4.37
CA ALA A 305 -17.98 19.48 -3.31
C ALA A 305 -17.39 18.52 -2.26
N GLY A 306 -16.14 18.07 -2.44
CA GLY A 306 -15.43 17.15 -1.55
C GLY A 306 -15.68 15.68 -1.84
N ALA A 307 -16.31 15.33 -2.99
CA ALA A 307 -16.46 13.93 -3.37
C ALA A 307 -15.19 13.38 -4.02
N THR A 308 -14.93 12.09 -3.81
CA THR A 308 -13.90 11.33 -4.52
C THR A 308 -14.58 10.25 -5.34
N ILE A 309 -14.16 10.06 -6.59
CA ILE A 309 -14.76 9.10 -7.51
C ILE A 309 -13.69 8.19 -8.10
N TYR A 310 -13.89 6.89 -7.99
CA TYR A 310 -13.12 5.87 -8.69
C TYR A 310 -13.93 5.38 -9.88
N TRP A 311 -13.31 5.36 -11.07
CA TRP A 311 -13.97 4.94 -12.29
C TRP A 311 -12.97 4.34 -13.28
N GLN A 312 -13.48 3.55 -14.22
CA GLN A 312 -12.73 2.88 -15.25
C GLN A 312 -13.54 2.73 -16.53
N VAL A 313 -12.84 2.75 -17.66
CA VAL A 313 -13.36 2.41 -18.99
C VAL A 313 -12.86 1.01 -19.32
N LEU A 314 -13.78 0.13 -19.67
CA LEU A 314 -13.52 -1.28 -19.92
C LEU A 314 -13.85 -1.63 -21.38
N PRO A 315 -13.27 -2.72 -21.93
CA PRO A 315 -13.53 -3.16 -23.30
C PRO A 315 -15.03 -3.32 -23.58
N GLY A 316 -15.45 -2.97 -24.80
CA GLY A 316 -16.86 -3.02 -25.21
C GLY A 316 -17.68 -1.79 -24.81
N ASN A 317 -17.03 -0.62 -24.69
CA ASN A 317 -17.66 0.65 -24.32
C ASN A 317 -18.47 0.53 -23.02
N MET A 318 -17.82 -0.04 -21.99
CA MET A 318 -18.41 -0.17 -20.67
C MET A 318 -17.75 0.83 -19.72
N PHE A 319 -18.55 1.69 -19.11
CA PHE A 319 -18.14 2.57 -18.04
C PHE A 319 -18.51 1.95 -16.70
N LEU A 320 -17.58 1.97 -15.76
CA LEU A 320 -17.80 1.49 -14.40
C LEU A 320 -17.20 2.47 -13.40
N MET A 321 -18.06 3.04 -12.57
CA MET A 321 -17.74 3.77 -11.35
C MET A 321 -18.15 2.88 -10.17
N PRO A 322 -17.26 1.99 -9.71
CA PRO A 322 -17.63 1.01 -8.69
C PRO A 322 -17.83 1.67 -7.32
N GLN A 323 -17.19 2.82 -7.09
CA GLN A 323 -17.19 3.49 -5.79
C GLN A 323 -17.06 5.00 -5.97
N SER A 324 -17.85 5.74 -5.19
CA SER A 324 -17.73 7.17 -4.99
C SER A 324 -18.07 7.49 -3.54
N TYR A 325 -17.46 8.53 -2.99
CA TYR A 325 -17.58 8.89 -1.58
C TYR A 325 -17.78 10.40 -1.47
N LEU A 326 -18.83 10.83 -0.77
CA LEU A 326 -19.08 12.23 -0.43
C LEU A 326 -19.22 12.36 1.11
N PRO A 327 -18.13 12.69 1.82
CA PRO A 327 -18.16 12.84 3.27
C PRO A 327 -18.90 14.12 3.69
N ASP A 328 -19.75 14.04 4.71
CA ASP A 328 -20.77 15.03 5.14
C ASP A 328 -21.90 15.30 4.13
N GLY A 329 -21.98 14.56 3.02
CA GLY A 329 -23.08 14.70 2.06
C GLY A 329 -24.17 13.65 2.22
N SER A 330 -25.33 13.93 1.64
CA SER A 330 -26.42 12.97 1.50
C SER A 330 -26.34 12.22 0.17
N ALA A 331 -27.08 11.11 0.07
CA ALA A 331 -27.27 10.41 -1.21
C ALA A 331 -27.87 11.33 -2.30
N GLN A 332 -28.76 12.24 -1.90
CA GLN A 332 -29.40 13.21 -2.81
C GLN A 332 -28.41 14.26 -3.31
N ASP A 333 -27.46 14.69 -2.46
CA ASP A 333 -26.38 15.58 -2.88
C ASP A 333 -25.48 14.91 -3.91
N LEU A 334 -25.07 13.67 -3.65
CA LEU A 334 -24.22 12.92 -4.57
C LEU A 334 -24.94 12.64 -5.90
N GLU A 335 -26.21 12.28 -5.87
CA GLU A 335 -27.03 12.11 -7.08
C GLU A 335 -27.12 13.42 -7.88
N ARG A 336 -27.41 14.54 -7.21
CA ARG A 336 -27.48 15.86 -7.86
C ARG A 336 -26.15 16.27 -8.47
N LEU A 337 -25.04 15.98 -7.79
CA LEU A 337 -23.69 16.26 -8.29
C LEU A 337 -23.35 15.40 -9.51
N LEU A 338 -23.77 14.14 -9.55
CA LEU A 338 -23.51 13.23 -10.67
C LEU A 338 -24.42 13.49 -11.89
N ARG A 339 -25.57 14.14 -11.71
CA ARG A 339 -26.45 14.56 -12.80
C ARG A 339 -25.85 15.78 -13.52
N SER A 340 -25.27 15.56 -14.71
CA SER A 340 -24.67 16.64 -15.50
C SER A 340 -25.69 17.73 -15.87
N PRO A 341 -25.43 19.02 -15.59
CA PRO A 341 -26.26 20.12 -16.06
C PRO A 341 -26.16 20.34 -17.59
N HIS A 342 -25.24 19.66 -18.27
CA HIS A 342 -25.03 19.76 -19.72
C HIS A 342 -25.86 18.75 -20.52
N CYS A 343 -26.54 17.82 -19.86
CA CYS A 343 -27.56 17.00 -20.48
C CYS A 343 -28.86 17.79 -20.63
N ARG A 344 -29.06 18.44 -21.79
CA ARG A 344 -30.39 18.98 -22.15
C ARG A 344 -31.40 17.84 -22.23
N PRO A 345 -32.67 18.05 -21.83
CA PRO A 345 -33.71 17.00 -21.81
C PRO A 345 -34.16 16.51 -23.21
N SER A 346 -33.50 16.89 -24.31
CA SER A 346 -33.86 16.48 -25.67
C SER A 346 -33.25 15.15 -26.12
N THR A 347 -32.26 14.62 -25.41
CA THR A 347 -31.76 13.26 -25.59
C THR A 347 -32.35 12.40 -24.48
N ARG A 348 -33.34 11.56 -24.81
CA ARG A 348 -33.76 10.44 -23.94
C ARG A 348 -32.63 9.43 -23.85
N VAL A 349 -31.59 9.76 -23.09
CA VAL A 349 -30.74 8.74 -22.48
C VAL A 349 -31.41 8.46 -21.14
N GLU A 350 -32.16 7.36 -21.07
CA GLU A 350 -32.52 6.80 -19.78
C GLU A 350 -31.22 6.45 -19.08
N PHE A 351 -30.89 7.21 -18.02
CA PHE A 351 -29.81 6.81 -17.14
C PHE A 351 -30.16 5.42 -16.60
N PRO A 352 -29.27 4.41 -16.72
CA PRO A 352 -29.45 3.18 -15.99
C PRO A 352 -29.59 3.52 -14.50
N THR A 353 -30.51 2.82 -13.85
CA THR A 353 -30.93 3.06 -12.47
C THR A 353 -29.74 3.32 -11.56
N LEU A 354 -29.65 4.53 -11.00
CA LEU A 354 -28.78 4.80 -9.85
C LEU A 354 -29.30 3.91 -8.71
N SER A 355 -28.63 2.79 -8.46
CA SER A 355 -28.94 1.95 -7.32
C SER A 355 -28.35 2.62 -6.09
N LEU A 356 -29.17 3.40 -5.39
CA LEU A 356 -28.86 3.81 -4.03
C LEU A 356 -29.00 2.56 -3.14
N PRO A 357 -27.98 2.14 -2.39
CA PRO A 357 -28.18 1.07 -1.42
C PRO A 357 -29.30 1.48 -0.46
N ALA A 358 -30.28 0.60 -0.28
CA ALA A 358 -31.40 0.84 0.61
C ALA A 358 -30.88 1.22 2.00
N THR A 359 -31.38 2.33 2.54
CA THR A 359 -31.20 2.74 3.94
C THR A 359 -31.82 1.70 4.85
N SER A 360 -31.10 0.61 5.13
CA SER A 360 -31.29 -0.33 6.25
C SER A 360 -30.48 -1.62 6.04
N GLN A 361 -29.15 -1.53 5.95
CA GLN A 361 -28.22 -2.62 6.32
C GLN A 361 -26.75 -2.17 6.21
N LEU A 362 -26.38 -1.10 6.92
CA LEU A 362 -25.03 -1.07 7.49
C LEU A 362 -25.08 -2.06 8.66
N SER A 363 -24.65 -3.28 8.36
CA SER A 363 -24.55 -4.36 9.34
C SER A 363 -23.71 -3.86 10.54
N LYS A 364 -24.11 -4.24 11.76
CA LYS A 364 -23.33 -4.05 12.99
C LYS A 364 -22.07 -4.93 13.04
N THR A 365 -21.50 -5.24 11.89
CA THR A 365 -20.33 -6.06 11.68
C THR A 365 -19.52 -5.40 10.56
N PRO A 366 -18.22 -5.15 10.78
CA PRO A 366 -17.43 -4.35 9.86
C PRO A 366 -17.21 -5.13 8.57
N THR A 367 -17.80 -4.65 7.48
CA THR A 367 -17.30 -4.98 6.15
C THR A 367 -16.18 -3.99 5.87
N VAL A 368 -14.95 -4.44 6.06
CA VAL A 368 -13.76 -3.78 5.51
C VAL A 368 -13.96 -3.81 3.99
N VAL A 369 -14.20 -2.64 3.40
CA VAL A 369 -14.03 -2.43 1.96
C VAL A 369 -12.57 -2.10 1.75
#